data_AF-A0A5X4PC47-F1
#
_entry.id   AF-A0A5X4PC47-F1
#
_cell.length_a   1.000
_cell.length_b   1.000
_cell.length_c   1.000
_cell.angle_alpha   90.00
_cell.angle_beta   90.00
_cell.angle_gamma   90.00
#
_symmetry.space_group_name_H-M   'P 1'
#
loop_
_entity.id
_entity.type
_entity.pdbx_description
1 polymer ?
#
loop_
_entity_poly.entity_id
_entity_poly.type
_entity_poly.pdbx_seq_one_letter_code
_entity_poly.pdbx_strand_id
1 'polypeptide(L)' 'MTRAGLQELYNAYLEAELAVLKGKSIMLNGQSMTMESLEEIRKGRREIEDRLQRLNNPRRLFTRARLS' A
#
# COMPACT_ATOMS: atom_id res chain seq x y z
N MET A 1 -4.79 12.55 1.72
CA MET A 1 -5.19 11.13 1.85
C MET A 1 -5.35 10.80 3.33
N THR A 2 -6.53 10.36 3.77
CA THR A 2 -6.76 9.95 5.16
C THR A 2 -6.33 8.49 5.38
N ARG A 3 -6.09 8.09 6.64
CA ARG A 3 -5.76 6.70 6.99
C ARG A 3 -6.79 5.70 6.44
N ALA A 4 -8.08 6.04 6.51
CA ALA A 4 -9.17 5.23 5.97
C ALA A 4 -9.03 5.02 4.46
N GLY A 5 -8.76 6.08 3.69
CA GLY A 5 -8.58 5.97 2.24
C GLY A 5 -7.35 5.14 1.84
N LEU A 6 -6.27 5.18 2.63
CA LEU A 6 -5.11 4.29 2.41
C LEU A 6 -5.45 2.82 2.73
N GLN A 7 -6.25 2.57 3.76
CA GLN A 7 -6.68 1.22 4.12
C GLN A 7 -7.59 0.62 3.04
N GLU A 8 -8.51 1.41 2.48
CA GLU A 8 -9.37 0.98 1.37
C GLU A 8 -8.55 0.66 0.12
N LEU A 9 -7.59 1.51 -0.23
CA LEU A 9 -6.68 1.21 -1.35
C LEU A 9 -5.89 -0.07 -1.09
N TYR A 10 -5.35 -0.25 0.12
CA TYR A 10 -4.62 -1.48 0.47
C TYR A 10 -5.46 -2.72 0.22
N ASN A 11 -6.72 -2.71 0.65
CA ASN A 11 -7.66 -3.81 0.42
C ASN A 11 -7.92 -4.03 -1.08
N ALA A 12 -8.12 -2.96 -1.86
CA ALA A 12 -8.31 -3.06 -3.31
C ALA A 12 -7.10 -3.69 -4.01
N TYR A 13 -5.87 -3.32 -3.63
CA TYR A 13 -4.64 -3.95 -4.15
C TYR A 13 -4.52 -5.43 -3.74
N LEU A 14 -5.03 -5.81 -2.57
CA LEU A 14 -5.01 -7.19 -2.07
C LEU A 14 -6.02 -8.06 -2.82
N GLU A 15 -7.23 -7.56 -3.05
CA GLU A 15 -8.24 -8.19 -3.90
C GLU A 15 -7.76 -8.32 -5.35
N ALA A 16 -7.09 -7.29 -5.86
CA ALA A 16 -6.45 -7.32 -7.17
C ALA A 16 -5.42 -8.45 -7.28
N GLU A 17 -4.52 -8.56 -6.30
CA GLU A 17 -3.51 -9.62 -6.25
C GLU A 17 -4.17 -11.01 -6.26
N LEU A 18 -5.24 -11.18 -5.47
CA LEU A 18 -5.95 -12.44 -5.36
C LEU A 18 -6.73 -12.79 -6.64
N ALA A 19 -7.31 -11.80 -7.31
CA ALA A 19 -7.99 -11.98 -8.59
C ALA A 19 -7.01 -12.35 -9.71
N VAL A 20 -5.87 -11.66 -9.77
CA VAL A 20 -4.79 -11.93 -10.73
C VAL A 20 -4.20 -13.33 -10.51
N LEU A 21 -3.98 -13.74 -9.26
CA LEU A 21 -3.54 -15.11 -8.93
C LEU A 21 -4.57 -16.18 -9.32
N LYS A 22 -5.86 -15.83 -9.37
CA LYS A 22 -6.93 -16.69 -9.89
C LYS A 22 -7.03 -16.69 -11.43
N GLY A 23 -6.14 -15.98 -12.12
CA GLY A 23 -6.16 -15.84 -13.58
C GLY A 23 -7.20 -14.84 -14.10
N LYS A 24 -7.73 -13.97 -13.24
CA LYS A 24 -8.66 -12.90 -13.64
C LYS A 24 -7.90 -11.60 -13.85
N SER A 25 -8.21 -10.90 -14.93
CA SER A 25 -7.78 -9.52 -15.15
C SER A 25 -8.72 -8.56 -14.42
N ILE A 26 -8.16 -7.58 -13.71
CA ILE A 26 -8.94 -6.59 -12.97
C ILE A 26 -8.50 -5.18 -13.37
N MET A 27 -9.45 -4.25 -13.48
CA MET A 27 -9.11 -2.84 -13.75
C MET A 27 -8.85 -2.11 -12.44
N LEU A 28 -7.59 -1.76 -12.18
CA LEU A 28 -7.19 -0.95 -11.03
C LEU A 28 -6.68 0.38 -11.54
N ASN A 29 -7.23 1.48 -11.00
CA ASN A 29 -6.81 2.84 -11.36
C ASN A 29 -6.88 3.16 -12.87
N GLY A 30 -7.86 2.57 -13.57
CA GLY A 30 -8.04 2.71 -15.02
C GLY A 30 -7.08 1.89 -15.88
N GLN A 31 -6.19 1.09 -15.27
CA GLN A 31 -5.31 0.16 -15.98
C GLN A 31 -5.76 -1.29 -15.75
N SER A 32 -5.67 -2.10 -16.82
CA SER A 32 -5.92 -3.53 -16.71
C SER A 32 -4.71 -4.20 -16.08
N MET A 33 -4.88 -4.70 -14.86
CA MET A 33 -3.86 -5.42 -14.11
C MET A 33 -4.03 -6.93 -14.37
N THR A 34 -2.98 -7.56 -14.89
CA THR A 34 -2.91 -9.00 -15.20
C THR A 34 -1.77 -9.65 -14.41
N MET A 35 -1.49 -10.94 -14.63
CA MET A 35 -0.36 -11.64 -14.00
C MET A 35 0.98 -10.96 -14.29
N GLU A 36 1.11 -10.31 -15.43
CA GLU A 36 2.31 -9.56 -15.83
C GLU A 36 2.52 -8.35 -14.92
N SER A 37 1.44 -7.76 -14.42
CA SER A 37 1.46 -6.64 -13.46
C SER A 37 1.50 -7.10 -12.00
N LEU A 38 1.59 -8.41 -11.71
CA LEU A 38 1.61 -8.92 -10.33
C LEU A 38 2.74 -8.29 -9.50
N GLU A 39 3.90 -8.06 -10.11
CA GLU A 39 5.01 -7.38 -9.46
C GLU A 39 4.70 -5.91 -9.15
N GLU A 40 3.99 -5.20 -10.03
CA GLU A 40 3.53 -3.83 -9.82
C GLU A 40 2.47 -3.75 -8.71
N ILE A 41 1.50 -4.67 -8.70
CA ILE A 41 0.47 -4.76 -7.64
C ILE A 41 1.15 -4.94 -6.28
N ARG A 42 2.14 -5.84 -6.20
CA ARG A 42 2.93 -6.07 -4.97
C ARG A 42 3.74 -4.83 -4.55
N LYS A 43 4.32 -4.10 -5.52
CA LYS A 43 5.01 -2.83 -5.25
C LYS A 43 4.03 -1.79 -4.70
N GLY A 44 2.90 -1.57 -5.35
CA GLY A 44 1.86 -0.64 -4.90
C GLY A 44 1.36 -0.96 -3.49
N ARG A 45 1.11 -2.24 -3.18
CA ARG A 45 0.74 -2.71 -1.83
C ARG A 45 1.79 -2.33 -0.79
N ARG A 46 3.07 -2.56 -1.06
CA ARG A 46 4.18 -2.18 -0.16
C ARG A 46 4.29 -0.68 0.04
N GLU A 47 4.10 0.12 -1.01
CA GLU A 47 4.14 1.58 -0.89
C GLU A 47 3.01 2.12 -0.01
N ILE A 48 1.81 1.57 -0.15
CA ILE A 48 0.67 1.95 0.70
C ILE A 48 0.89 1.49 2.13
N GLU A 49 1.41 0.29 2.34
CA GLU A 49 1.79 -0.21 3.66
C GLU A 49 2.85 0.68 4.32
N ASP A 50 3.90 1.06 3.59
CA ASP A 50 4.94 1.98 4.08
C ASP A 50 4.35 3.35 4.45
N ARG A 51 3.46 3.90 3.61
CA ARG A 51 2.73 5.13 3.93
C ARG A 51 1.85 4.98 5.17
N LEU A 52 1.14 3.85 5.32
CA LEU A 52 0.33 3.54 6.50
C LEU A 52 1.20 3.46 7.76
N GLN A 53 2.36 2.81 7.67
CA GLN A 53 3.31 2.72 8.78
C GLN A 53 3.86 4.11 9.17
N ARG A 54 4.23 4.94 8.18
CA ARG A 54 4.66 6.33 8.44
C ARG A 54 3.56 7.17 9.09
N LEU A 55 2.32 7.00 8.66
CA LEU A 55 1.17 7.71 9.22
C LEU A 55 0.84 7.22 10.63
N ASN A 56 0.97 5.92 10.88
CA ASN A 56 0.71 5.29 12.18
C ASN A 56 1.85 5.54 13.19
N ASN A 57 3.07 5.80 12.72
CA ASN A 57 4.22 6.09 13.55
C ASN A 57 4.69 7.56 13.46
N PRO A 58 3.92 8.54 13.94
CA PRO A 58 4.33 9.95 13.91
C PRO A 58 5.41 10.31 14.95
N ARG A 59 6.07 9.37 15.63
CA ARG A 59 6.94 9.70 16.78
C ARG A 59 8.10 8.75 17.00
N ARG A 60 9.33 9.26 16.83
CA ARG A 60 10.42 9.19 17.84
C ARG A 60 11.72 9.93 17.47
N LEU A 61 11.70 10.98 16.64
CA LEU A 61 12.91 11.80 16.40
C LEU A 61 13.22 12.85 17.48
N PHE A 62 12.38 13.02 18.52
CA PHE A 62 12.60 14.03 19.56
C PHE A 62 12.87 13.42 20.92
N THR A 63 13.97 12.67 21.07
CA THR A 63 14.49 12.37 22.42
C THR A 63 15.99 12.12 22.37
N ARG A 64 16.82 13.18 22.19
CA ARG A 64 18.20 13.25 22.73
C ARG A 64 18.93 14.58 22.53
N ALA A 65 18.26 15.73 22.74
CA ALA A 65 18.94 17.02 22.80
C ALA A 65 18.53 17.79 24.06
N ARG A 66 18.81 17.23 25.24
CA ARG A 66 18.89 18.00 26.50
C ARG A 66 19.62 17.18 27.55
N LEU A 67 20.94 17.38 27.67
CA LEU A 67 21.77 17.11 28.85
C LEU A 67 23.18 17.63 28.52
N SER A 68 23.38 18.94 28.69
CA SER A 68 24.67 19.61 28.87
C SER A 68 24.43 20.83 29.74
#